data_AF-A0A4Q5QPW2-F1
#
_entry.id   AF-A0A4Q5QPW2-F1
#
_cell.length_a   1.000
_cell.length_b   1.000
_cell.length_c   1.000
_cell.angle_alpha   90.00
_cell.angle_beta   90.00
_cell.angle_gamma   90.00
#
_symmetry.space_group_name_H-M   'P 1'
#
loop_
_entity.id
_entity.type
_entity.pdbx_description
1 polymer ?
#
loop_
_entity_poly.entity_id
_entity_poly.type
_entity_poly.pdbx_seq_one_letter_code
_entity_poly.pdbx_strand_id
1 'polypeptide(L)'
;MVVLAVCCFFGNAPAKFTGELDLKGLMAMQAISFPTGAAFVERDLKLVAPAEGKPRPSDPALHLPEWIDRFARSPTGLYREDLARIRLADQLGEPWTGVETASPHVRAMFVAFALHAARHREEAVTCLGELSASLPSGANEGPAGPLASLAFDPAIILAMDNRLVADASLVAPCAKVASGHAYTTTAMMAVLTFAREKAGVLAPGEQPNSRAEALGARDHWAAECDIGAPIKTPSLDRAISAIGSRAGTLFPLEKLSTLDEEFAK
;
A
#
# COMPACT_ATOMS: atom_id res chain seq x y z
N MET A 1 55.44 -18.92 -3.74
CA MET A 1 54.94 -18.67 -5.11
C MET A 1 53.84 -19.66 -5.51
N VAL A 2 54.07 -20.98 -5.49
CA VAL A 2 53.07 -21.99 -5.93
C VAL A 2 51.79 -22.00 -5.10
N VAL A 3 51.88 -21.91 -3.77
CA VAL A 3 50.69 -21.88 -2.89
C VAL A 3 49.83 -20.64 -3.14
N LEU A 4 50.46 -19.47 -3.36
CA LEU A 4 49.75 -18.24 -3.68
C LEU A 4 49.06 -18.33 -5.06
N ALA A 5 49.73 -18.95 -6.04
CA ALA A 5 49.15 -19.18 -7.37
C ALA A 5 47.95 -20.13 -7.31
N VAL A 6 48.03 -21.22 -6.53
CA VAL A 6 46.91 -22.14 -6.29
C VAL A 6 45.75 -21.43 -5.57
N CYS A 7 46.03 -20.65 -4.53
CA CYS A 7 45.00 -19.85 -3.85
C CYS A 7 44.38 -18.78 -4.76
N CYS A 8 45.14 -18.17 -5.68
CA CYS A 8 44.59 -17.24 -6.67
C CYS A 8 43.78 -17.98 -7.74
N PHE A 9 44.15 -19.19 -8.14
CA PHE A 9 43.44 -19.96 -9.18
C PHE A 9 42.13 -20.58 -8.67
N PHE A 10 42.10 -21.10 -7.44
CA PHE A 10 40.89 -21.64 -6.80
C PHE A 10 40.09 -20.59 -6.00
N GLY A 11 40.73 -19.49 -5.62
CA GLY A 11 40.11 -18.30 -5.04
C GLY A 11 39.71 -17.26 -6.09
N ASN A 12 39.97 -17.53 -7.37
CA ASN A 12 39.67 -16.59 -8.46
C ASN A 12 38.16 -16.31 -8.49
N ALA A 13 37.81 -15.07 -8.17
CA ALA A 13 36.44 -14.54 -8.14
C ALA A 13 35.63 -14.77 -9.45
N PRO A 14 36.21 -14.76 -10.67
CA PRO A 14 35.41 -14.88 -11.88
C PRO A 14 34.62 -16.20 -11.94
N ALA A 15 35.24 -17.35 -11.70
CA ALA A 15 34.55 -18.64 -11.81
C ALA A 15 33.56 -18.93 -10.66
N LYS A 16 33.69 -18.24 -9.52
CA LYS A 16 32.78 -18.39 -8.36
C LYS A 16 31.56 -17.49 -8.42
N PHE A 17 31.65 -16.34 -9.10
CA PHE A 17 30.59 -15.33 -9.15
C PHE A 17 30.06 -15.06 -10.57
N THR A 18 30.57 -15.75 -11.59
CA THR A 18 29.99 -15.72 -12.94
C THR A 18 29.22 -17.01 -13.21
N GLY A 19 27.92 -16.85 -13.45
CA GLY A 19 27.03 -17.89 -13.92
C GLY A 19 26.03 -17.27 -14.87
N GLU A 20 25.51 -18.04 -15.81
CA GLU A 20 24.40 -17.59 -16.65
C GLU A 20 23.15 -17.48 -15.76
N LEU A 21 22.67 -16.25 -15.58
CA LEU A 21 21.45 -15.97 -14.83
C LEU A 21 20.33 -15.70 -15.82
N ASP A 22 19.24 -16.47 -15.71
CA ASP A 22 17.95 -16.06 -16.24
C ASP A 22 17.32 -15.00 -15.31
N LEU A 23 16.15 -14.47 -15.69
CA LEU A 23 15.47 -13.45 -14.88
C LEU A 23 15.21 -13.94 -13.45
N LYS A 24 14.82 -15.21 -13.29
CA LYS A 24 14.52 -15.81 -11.99
C LYS A 24 15.78 -15.95 -11.13
N GLY A 25 16.88 -16.40 -11.72
CA GLY A 25 18.20 -16.46 -11.09
C GLY A 25 18.71 -15.09 -10.67
N LEU A 26 18.52 -14.07 -11.51
CA LEU A 26 18.87 -12.68 -11.17
C LEU A 26 18.05 -12.17 -9.97
N MET A 27 16.73 -12.41 -9.97
CA MET A 27 15.85 -12.03 -8.86
C MET A 27 16.24 -12.72 -7.56
N ALA A 28 16.54 -14.03 -7.61
CA ALA A 28 16.97 -14.80 -6.45
C ALA A 28 18.30 -14.25 -5.87
N MET A 29 19.26 -13.93 -6.72
CA MET A 29 20.53 -13.33 -6.28
C MET A 29 20.35 -11.93 -5.68
N GLN A 30 19.47 -11.11 -6.27
CA GLN A 30 19.16 -9.79 -5.74
C GLN A 30 18.46 -9.88 -4.37
N ALA A 31 17.57 -10.85 -4.16
CA ALA A 31 16.84 -11.03 -2.91
C ALA A 31 17.77 -11.37 -1.71
N ILE A 32 18.95 -11.95 -1.96
CA ILE A 32 19.97 -12.18 -0.91
C ILE A 32 20.50 -10.85 -0.36
N SER A 33 20.70 -9.85 -1.24
CA SER A 33 21.22 -8.54 -0.85
C SER A 33 20.12 -7.53 -0.49
N PHE A 34 18.94 -7.67 -1.11
CA PHE A 34 17.80 -6.78 -0.97
C PHE A 34 16.53 -7.62 -0.68
N PRO A 35 16.37 -8.09 0.57
CA PRO A 35 15.30 -9.02 0.93
C PRO A 35 13.89 -8.43 0.81
N THR A 36 13.76 -7.12 0.62
CA THR A 36 12.48 -6.43 0.38
C THR A 36 11.75 -6.92 -0.88
N GLY A 37 12.46 -7.56 -1.82
CA GLY A 37 11.87 -8.18 -3.02
C GLY A 37 11.62 -9.67 -2.90
N ALA A 38 11.91 -10.30 -1.76
CA ALA A 38 11.90 -11.77 -1.61
C ALA A 38 10.54 -12.39 -1.95
N ALA A 39 9.44 -11.67 -1.67
CA ALA A 39 8.09 -12.14 -1.95
C ALA A 39 7.83 -12.37 -3.46
N PHE A 40 8.56 -11.70 -4.35
CA PHE A 40 8.34 -11.81 -5.79
C PHE A 40 9.20 -12.89 -6.46
N VAL A 41 10.22 -13.43 -5.79
CA VAL A 41 11.20 -14.36 -6.40
C VAL A 41 10.54 -15.62 -6.97
N GLU A 42 9.51 -16.13 -6.28
CA GLU A 42 8.82 -17.36 -6.68
C GLU A 42 7.50 -17.12 -7.42
N ARG A 43 7.09 -15.85 -7.58
CA ARG A 43 5.82 -15.47 -8.22
C ARG A 43 6.04 -15.18 -9.70
N ASP A 44 5.49 -16.02 -10.57
CA ASP A 44 5.53 -15.80 -12.02
C ASP A 44 4.33 -14.96 -12.51
N LEU A 45 4.28 -13.70 -12.09
CA LEU A 45 3.21 -12.78 -12.47
C LEU A 45 3.27 -12.44 -13.97
N LYS A 46 2.12 -12.54 -14.66
CA LYS A 46 1.97 -12.18 -16.08
C LYS A 46 1.04 -10.98 -16.22
N LEU A 47 1.10 -10.34 -17.39
CA LEU A 47 0.12 -9.32 -17.77
C LEU A 47 -1.24 -9.98 -18.02
N VAL A 48 -2.13 -9.89 -17.04
CA VAL A 48 -3.49 -10.41 -17.07
C VAL A 48 -4.49 -9.26 -16.86
N ALA A 49 -5.68 -9.39 -17.44
CA ALA A 49 -6.77 -8.44 -17.16
C ALA A 49 -7.16 -8.52 -15.68
N PRO A 50 -7.49 -7.40 -15.00
CA PRO A 50 -7.97 -7.42 -13.62
C PRO A 50 -9.25 -8.24 -13.49
N ALA A 51 -9.47 -8.86 -12.33
CA ALA A 51 -10.70 -9.61 -12.06
C ALA A 51 -11.96 -8.72 -12.26
N GLU A 52 -13.08 -9.27 -12.74
CA GLU A 52 -14.28 -8.50 -13.11
C GLU A 52 -14.97 -7.78 -11.94
N GLY A 53 -14.72 -8.22 -10.70
CA GLY A 53 -15.25 -7.60 -9.49
C GLY A 53 -14.19 -6.83 -8.70
N LYS A 54 -14.03 -7.21 -7.43
CA LYS A 54 -12.95 -6.69 -6.58
C LYS A 54 -11.60 -7.14 -7.16
N PRO A 55 -10.66 -6.21 -7.42
CA PRO A 55 -9.33 -6.55 -7.89
C PRO A 55 -8.62 -7.54 -6.96
N ARG A 56 -7.87 -8.48 -7.55
CA ARG A 56 -6.96 -9.36 -6.83
C ARG A 56 -5.81 -8.55 -6.23
N PRO A 57 -5.14 -9.03 -5.16
CA PRO A 57 -4.00 -8.33 -4.56
C PRO A 57 -2.89 -7.91 -5.51
N SER A 58 -2.66 -8.66 -6.59
CA SER A 58 -1.63 -8.37 -7.60
C SER A 58 -2.19 -7.85 -8.92
N ASP A 59 -3.49 -7.51 -8.99
CA ASP A 59 -4.05 -6.85 -10.16
C ASP A 59 -3.47 -5.44 -10.30
N PRO A 60 -3.29 -4.94 -11.54
CA PRO A 60 -2.90 -3.56 -11.74
C PRO A 60 -4.03 -2.63 -11.26
N ALA A 61 -3.64 -1.49 -10.69
CA ALA A 61 -4.57 -0.50 -10.19
C ALA A 61 -5.53 -0.02 -11.29
N LEU A 62 -6.82 0.03 -10.97
CA LEU A 62 -7.86 0.40 -11.94
C LEU A 62 -7.67 1.83 -12.45
N HIS A 63 -7.88 2.01 -13.75
CA HIS A 63 -8.11 3.32 -14.32
C HIS A 63 -9.44 3.88 -13.84
N LEU A 64 -9.57 5.21 -13.82
CA LEU A 64 -10.79 5.86 -13.34
C LEU A 64 -12.07 5.38 -14.06
N PRO A 65 -12.11 5.21 -15.40
CA PRO A 65 -13.31 4.70 -16.06
C PRO A 65 -13.66 3.27 -15.62
N GLU A 66 -12.67 2.40 -15.44
CA GLU A 66 -12.87 1.02 -14.97
C GLU A 66 -13.37 0.99 -13.52
N TRP A 67 -12.88 1.89 -12.67
CA TRP A 67 -13.37 2.03 -11.31
C TRP A 67 -14.82 2.53 -11.26
N ILE A 68 -15.15 3.55 -12.06
CA ILE A 68 -16.52 4.06 -12.17
C ILE A 68 -17.45 2.96 -12.65
N ASP A 69 -17.04 2.23 -13.68
CA ASP A 69 -17.81 1.16 -14.29
C ASP A 69 -18.22 0.08 -13.27
N ARG A 70 -17.27 -0.30 -12.41
CA ARG A 70 -17.45 -1.36 -11.41
C ARG A 70 -18.18 -0.91 -10.15
N PHE A 71 -17.98 0.33 -9.72
CA PHE A 71 -18.34 0.74 -8.35
C PHE A 71 -19.32 1.91 -8.26
N ALA A 72 -19.48 2.69 -9.32
CA ALA A 72 -20.26 3.93 -9.29
C ALA A 72 -21.28 4.03 -10.44
N ARG A 73 -21.69 2.90 -11.02
CA ARG A 73 -22.78 2.83 -12.01
C ARG A 73 -24.05 2.23 -11.42
N SER A 74 -25.19 2.73 -11.89
CA SER A 74 -26.49 2.08 -11.69
C SER A 74 -26.65 0.84 -12.61
N PRO A 75 -27.63 -0.05 -12.35
CA PRO A 75 -27.94 -1.15 -13.26
C PRO A 75 -28.33 -0.70 -14.68
N THR A 76 -28.87 0.52 -14.84
CA THR A 76 -29.18 1.14 -16.14
C THR A 76 -27.95 1.76 -16.81
N GLY A 77 -26.84 1.82 -16.09
CA GLY A 77 -25.53 2.19 -16.59
C GLY A 77 -25.14 3.64 -16.44
N LEU A 78 -25.92 4.43 -15.71
CA LEU A 78 -25.66 5.82 -15.45
C LEU A 78 -24.72 5.99 -14.24
N TYR A 79 -23.94 7.08 -14.23
CA TYR A 79 -23.09 7.41 -13.09
C TYR A 79 -23.93 7.82 -11.88
N ARG A 80 -23.58 7.27 -10.71
CA ARG A 80 -24.21 7.53 -9.41
C ARG A 80 -23.21 8.05 -8.40
N GLU A 81 -23.38 9.32 -8.03
CA GLU A 81 -22.52 10.00 -7.06
C GLU A 81 -22.61 9.36 -5.66
N ASP A 82 -23.79 8.91 -5.25
CA ASP A 82 -24.00 8.29 -3.93
C ASP A 82 -23.21 6.99 -3.79
N LEU A 83 -23.19 6.14 -4.83
CA LEU A 83 -22.38 4.92 -4.85
C LEU A 83 -20.88 5.26 -4.85
N ALA A 84 -20.47 6.28 -5.60
CA ALA A 84 -19.09 6.76 -5.58
C ALA A 84 -18.68 7.22 -4.16
N ARG A 85 -19.54 7.97 -3.45
CA ARG A 85 -19.28 8.44 -2.08
C ARG A 85 -19.07 7.28 -1.11
N ILE A 86 -19.95 6.28 -1.16
CA ILE A 86 -19.82 5.07 -0.33
C ILE A 86 -18.47 4.39 -0.59
N ARG A 87 -18.13 4.17 -1.87
CA ARG A 87 -16.92 3.44 -2.26
C ARG A 87 -15.64 4.20 -2.02
N LEU A 88 -15.67 5.52 -2.06
CA LEU A 88 -14.55 6.36 -1.63
C LEU A 88 -14.39 6.37 -0.11
N ALA A 89 -15.49 6.34 0.65
CA ALA A 89 -15.44 6.23 2.11
C ALA A 89 -14.83 4.89 2.55
N ASP A 90 -15.14 3.78 1.85
CA ASP A 90 -14.55 2.46 2.10
C ASP A 90 -13.00 2.47 2.04
N GLN A 91 -12.40 3.41 1.30
CA GLN A 91 -10.93 3.53 1.15
C GLN A 91 -10.23 4.10 2.39
N LEU A 92 -10.99 4.71 3.31
CA LEU A 92 -10.44 5.27 4.56
C LEU A 92 -9.99 4.17 5.53
N GLY A 93 -10.59 2.98 5.41
CA GLY A 93 -10.38 1.88 6.35
C GLY A 93 -11.07 2.13 7.69
N GLU A 94 -10.67 1.35 8.70
CA GLU A 94 -11.25 1.42 10.03
C GLU A 94 -10.88 2.73 10.76
N PRO A 95 -11.72 3.23 11.67
CA PRO A 95 -11.37 4.34 12.55
C PRO A 95 -10.06 4.08 13.31
N TRP A 96 -9.19 5.08 13.34
CA TRP A 96 -7.91 4.99 14.05
C TRP A 96 -8.15 5.07 15.56
N THR A 97 -7.72 4.03 16.28
CA THR A 97 -7.83 3.95 17.75
C THR A 97 -6.47 3.77 18.45
N GLY A 98 -5.38 3.80 17.67
CA GLY A 98 -4.01 3.57 18.14
C GLY A 98 -3.36 2.38 17.41
N VAL A 99 -2.03 2.31 17.47
CA VAL A 99 -1.27 1.25 16.81
C VAL A 99 -1.49 -0.12 17.47
N GLU A 100 -1.67 -0.16 18.80
CA GLU A 100 -1.82 -1.40 19.58
C GLU A 100 -3.04 -2.24 19.14
N THR A 101 -4.13 -1.58 18.77
CA THR A 101 -5.39 -2.21 18.35
C THR A 101 -5.49 -2.38 16.83
N ALA A 102 -4.52 -1.87 16.07
CA ALA A 102 -4.53 -1.93 14.62
C ALA A 102 -4.30 -3.37 14.12
N SER A 103 -4.69 -3.62 12.88
CA SER A 103 -4.47 -4.92 12.23
C SER A 103 -2.98 -5.26 12.09
N PRO A 104 -2.59 -6.55 12.01
CA PRO A 104 -1.19 -6.96 12.04
C PRO A 104 -0.29 -6.28 10.99
N HIS A 105 -0.77 -6.12 9.77
CA HIS A 105 0.00 -5.47 8.70
C HIS A 105 0.19 -3.97 8.96
N VAL A 106 -0.79 -3.31 9.58
CA VAL A 106 -0.68 -1.90 9.96
C VAL A 106 0.36 -1.72 11.06
N ARG A 107 0.37 -2.58 12.08
CA ARG A 107 1.37 -2.57 13.15
C ARG A 107 2.77 -2.77 12.62
N ALA A 108 2.96 -3.79 11.77
CA ALA A 108 4.24 -4.06 11.13
C ALA A 108 4.75 -2.88 10.28
N MET A 109 3.87 -2.29 9.45
CA MET A 109 4.24 -1.11 8.66
C MET A 109 4.51 0.12 9.52
N PHE A 110 3.79 0.29 10.63
CA PHE A 110 4.03 1.38 11.57
C PHE A 110 5.43 1.28 12.18
N VAL A 111 5.86 0.07 12.58
CA VAL A 111 7.23 -0.17 13.08
C VAL A 111 8.28 0.20 12.03
N ALA A 112 8.09 -0.25 10.77
CA ALA A 112 9.01 0.09 9.69
C ALA A 112 9.13 1.61 9.48
N PHE A 113 8.01 2.33 9.53
CA PHE A 113 7.99 3.79 9.40
C PHE A 113 8.62 4.48 10.62
N ALA A 114 8.40 3.97 11.83
CA ALA A 114 8.98 4.52 13.05
C ALA A 114 10.50 4.33 13.10
N LEU A 115 11.02 3.16 12.71
CA LEU A 115 12.45 2.91 12.52
C LEU A 115 13.05 3.87 11.49
N HIS A 116 12.37 4.07 10.36
CA HIS A 116 12.82 5.03 9.36
C HIS A 116 12.82 6.46 9.91
N ALA A 117 11.75 6.90 10.58
CA ALA A 117 11.66 8.23 11.18
C ALA A 117 12.75 8.50 12.23
N ALA A 118 13.11 7.48 13.01
CA ALA A 118 14.22 7.51 13.96
C ALA A 118 15.61 7.47 13.31
N ARG A 119 15.69 7.36 11.98
CA ARG A 119 16.91 7.21 11.18
C ARG A 119 17.65 5.88 11.39
N HIS A 120 16.96 4.86 11.90
CA HIS A 120 17.49 3.50 12.02
C HIS A 120 17.33 2.77 10.67
N ARG A 121 18.01 3.28 9.63
CA ARG A 121 17.79 2.89 8.24
C ARG A 121 18.04 1.39 8.00
N GLU A 122 19.10 0.84 8.58
CA GLU A 122 19.43 -0.58 8.43
C GLU A 122 18.35 -1.47 9.06
N GLU A 123 17.89 -1.13 10.25
CA GLU A 123 16.81 -1.87 10.92
C GLU A 123 15.48 -1.76 10.15
N ALA A 124 15.16 -0.59 9.61
CA ALA A 124 13.95 -0.40 8.80
C ALA A 124 13.99 -1.28 7.53
N VAL A 125 15.13 -1.35 6.85
CA VAL A 125 15.32 -2.21 5.66
C VAL A 125 15.26 -3.69 6.04
N THR A 126 15.90 -4.08 7.14
CA THR A 126 15.83 -5.46 7.66
C THR A 126 14.40 -5.85 8.01
N CYS A 127 13.67 -4.98 8.72
CA CYS A 127 12.26 -5.18 9.07
C CYS A 127 11.39 -5.40 7.82
N LEU A 128 11.53 -4.56 6.80
CA LEU A 128 10.81 -4.73 5.53
C LEU A 128 11.22 -6.00 4.79
N GLY A 129 12.49 -6.38 4.87
CA GLY A 129 13.02 -7.63 4.33
C GLY A 129 12.44 -8.87 4.99
N GLU A 130 12.42 -8.89 6.33
CA GLU A 130 11.81 -9.96 7.13
C GLU A 130 10.32 -10.11 6.83
N LEU A 131 9.58 -8.99 6.75
CA LEU A 131 8.17 -9.00 6.36
C LEU A 131 7.99 -9.59 4.97
N SER A 132 8.79 -9.16 3.98
CA SER A 132 8.71 -9.70 2.62
C SER A 132 9.06 -11.18 2.55
N ALA A 133 10.08 -11.64 3.28
CA ALA A 133 10.53 -13.02 3.28
C ALA A 133 9.55 -13.95 4.03
N SER A 134 8.76 -13.40 4.96
CA SER A 134 7.76 -14.15 5.73
C SER A 134 6.47 -14.45 4.96
N LEU A 135 6.27 -13.84 3.80
CA LEU A 135 5.09 -14.08 2.99
C LEU A 135 5.11 -15.50 2.42
N PRO A 136 3.94 -16.16 2.28
CA PRO A 136 3.86 -17.50 1.71
C PRO A 136 4.52 -17.59 0.32
N SER A 137 5.12 -18.74 0.04
CA SER A 137 5.68 -19.07 -1.27
C SER A 137 4.64 -18.88 -2.38
N GLY A 138 5.05 -18.22 -3.46
CA GLY A 138 4.24 -18.00 -4.65
C GLY A 138 4.28 -19.15 -5.65
N ALA A 139 5.00 -20.24 -5.38
CA ALA A 139 5.29 -21.27 -6.37
C ALA A 139 4.03 -21.98 -6.93
N ASN A 140 2.95 -22.02 -6.14
CA ASN A 140 1.67 -22.61 -6.52
C ASN A 140 0.61 -21.57 -6.92
N GLU A 141 0.98 -20.29 -7.01
CA GLU A 141 0.09 -19.24 -7.47
C GLU A 141 -0.01 -19.26 -9.01
N GLY A 142 -1.18 -18.94 -9.53
CA GLY A 142 -1.36 -18.78 -10.98
C GLY A 142 -0.69 -17.52 -11.53
N PRO A 143 -0.74 -17.29 -12.85
CA PRO A 143 -0.13 -16.13 -13.50
C PRO A 143 -0.71 -14.78 -13.04
N ALA A 144 -1.85 -14.79 -12.35
CA ALA A 144 -2.50 -13.62 -11.77
C ALA A 144 -2.09 -13.33 -10.32
N GLY A 145 -1.21 -14.14 -9.73
CA GLY A 145 -0.81 -14.03 -8.32
C GLY A 145 -1.87 -14.57 -7.35
N PRO A 146 -1.82 -14.15 -6.07
CA PRO A 146 -2.71 -14.66 -5.05
C PRO A 146 -4.15 -14.21 -5.28
N LEU A 147 -5.11 -15.09 -4.98
CA LEU A 147 -6.54 -14.78 -5.09
C LEU A 147 -7.08 -13.99 -3.89
N ALA A 148 -6.36 -14.02 -2.77
CA ALA A 148 -6.72 -13.37 -1.52
C ALA A 148 -5.49 -12.74 -0.86
N SER A 149 -5.72 -11.80 0.06
CA SER A 149 -4.64 -11.16 0.81
C SER A 149 -3.77 -12.20 1.52
N LEU A 150 -2.46 -12.03 1.40
CA LEU A 150 -1.49 -12.88 2.08
C LEU A 150 -1.39 -12.48 3.56
N ALA A 151 -1.20 -13.48 4.42
CA ALA A 151 -0.90 -13.27 5.83
C ALA A 151 0.62 -13.34 6.04
N PHE A 152 1.13 -12.48 6.92
CA PHE A 152 2.50 -12.58 7.41
C PHE A 152 2.62 -13.73 8.42
N ASP A 153 3.85 -14.25 8.58
CA ASP A 153 4.16 -15.20 9.63
C ASP A 153 3.85 -14.59 11.02
N PRO A 154 3.03 -15.25 11.87
CA PRO A 154 2.73 -14.77 13.21
C PRO A 154 3.95 -14.48 14.07
N ALA A 155 5.07 -15.20 13.88
CA ALA A 155 6.30 -14.98 14.62
C ALA A 155 6.94 -13.61 14.28
N ILE A 156 6.86 -13.19 13.01
CA ILE A 156 7.34 -11.88 12.58
C ILE A 156 6.44 -10.77 13.12
N ILE A 157 5.12 -10.96 13.09
CA ILE A 157 4.19 -10.00 13.70
C ILE A 157 4.47 -9.84 15.20
N LEU A 158 4.66 -10.94 15.94
CA LEU A 158 5.01 -10.89 17.35
C LEU A 158 6.33 -10.14 17.60
N ALA A 159 7.34 -10.33 16.73
CA ALA A 159 8.59 -9.58 16.81
C ALA A 159 8.38 -8.07 16.61
N MET A 160 7.49 -7.67 15.70
CA MET A 160 7.11 -6.26 15.51
C MET A 160 6.35 -5.71 16.71
N ASP A 161 5.41 -6.48 17.26
CA ASP A 161 4.64 -6.08 18.44
C ASP A 161 5.56 -5.87 19.66
N ASN A 162 6.56 -6.73 19.84
CA ASN A 162 7.57 -6.55 20.89
C ASN A 162 8.37 -5.24 20.72
N ARG A 163 8.65 -4.81 19.49
CA ARG A 163 9.32 -3.51 19.24
C ARG A 163 8.42 -2.32 19.60
N LEU A 164 7.11 -2.41 19.36
CA LEU A 164 6.17 -1.36 19.75
C LEU A 164 6.16 -1.14 21.27
N VAL A 165 6.22 -2.23 22.04
CA VAL A 165 6.22 -2.17 23.51
C VAL A 165 7.58 -1.78 24.09
N ALA A 166 8.67 -2.27 23.49
CA ALA A 166 10.00 -2.11 24.07
C ALA A 166 10.59 -0.69 23.93
N ASP A 167 10.25 0.04 22.87
CA ASP A 167 10.86 1.35 22.59
C ASP A 167 9.80 2.45 22.41
N ALA A 168 9.41 3.05 23.53
CA ALA A 168 8.50 4.19 23.53
C ALA A 168 9.07 5.42 22.77
N SER A 169 10.39 5.55 22.68
CA SER A 169 11.02 6.69 21.98
C SER A 169 10.91 6.57 20.46
N LEU A 170 10.87 5.33 19.96
CA LEU A 170 10.57 4.99 18.58
C LEU A 170 9.10 5.30 18.24
N VAL A 171 8.19 4.87 19.11
CA VAL A 171 6.73 4.87 18.84
C VAL A 171 6.10 6.24 19.07
N ALA A 172 6.46 6.94 20.15
CA ALA A 172 5.75 8.14 20.59
C ALA A 172 5.68 9.27 19.54
N PRO A 173 6.75 9.59 18.78
CA PRO A 173 6.67 10.61 17.74
C PRO A 173 5.67 10.26 16.63
N CYS A 174 5.71 9.01 16.14
CA CYS A 174 4.80 8.53 15.10
C CYS A 174 3.37 8.40 15.63
N ALA A 175 3.18 7.95 16.87
CA ALA A 175 1.86 7.83 17.48
C ALA A 175 1.20 9.21 17.65
N LYS A 176 1.97 10.24 17.99
CA LYS A 176 1.51 11.63 18.06
C LYS A 176 1.07 12.17 16.69
N VAL A 177 1.79 11.82 15.62
CA VAL A 177 1.38 12.20 14.26
C VAL A 177 0.09 11.46 13.87
N ALA A 178 0.04 10.15 14.10
CA ALA A 178 -1.12 9.32 13.81
C ALA A 178 -2.39 9.79 14.55
N SER A 179 -2.27 10.27 15.80
CA SER A 179 -3.42 10.75 16.58
C SER A 179 -4.07 12.03 16.04
N GLY A 180 -3.43 12.70 15.07
CA GLY A 180 -4.02 13.83 14.34
C GLY A 180 -5.03 13.40 13.27
N HIS A 181 -5.23 12.10 13.06
CA HIS A 181 -6.03 11.55 11.97
C HIS A 181 -7.09 10.57 12.48
N ALA A 182 -8.27 10.58 11.86
CA ALA A 182 -9.43 9.82 12.30
C ALA A 182 -9.47 8.38 11.79
N TYR A 183 -8.78 8.08 10.69
CA TYR A 183 -8.87 6.80 9.99
C TYR A 183 -7.50 6.14 9.83
N THR A 184 -7.49 4.80 9.76
CA THR A 184 -6.27 4.02 9.67
C THR A 184 -5.42 4.39 8.45
N THR A 185 -6.05 4.53 7.28
CA THR A 185 -5.30 4.88 6.06
C THR A 185 -4.69 6.28 6.18
N THR A 186 -5.42 7.27 6.72
CA THR A 186 -4.93 8.64 6.82
C THR A 186 -3.86 8.80 7.91
N ALA A 187 -4.01 8.11 9.04
CA ALA A 187 -2.98 8.00 10.07
C ALA A 187 -1.68 7.41 9.52
N MET A 188 -1.75 6.31 8.76
CA MET A 188 -0.58 5.68 8.17
C MET A 188 0.06 6.53 7.07
N MET A 189 -0.72 7.25 6.27
CA MET A 189 -0.20 8.24 5.31
C MET A 189 0.57 9.37 6.01
N ALA A 190 0.07 9.85 7.14
CA ALA A 190 0.72 10.87 7.93
C ALA A 190 2.04 10.37 8.56
N VAL A 191 2.04 9.17 9.13
CA VAL A 191 3.25 8.55 9.68
C VAL A 191 4.31 8.32 8.60
N LEU A 192 3.91 7.86 7.41
CA LEU A 192 4.79 7.70 6.26
C LEU A 192 5.39 9.05 5.81
N THR A 193 4.57 10.09 5.74
CA THR A 193 5.01 11.45 5.36
C THR A 193 6.01 11.99 6.38
N PHE A 194 5.70 11.87 7.67
CA PHE A 194 6.61 12.23 8.75
C PHE A 194 7.94 11.47 8.68
N ALA A 195 7.91 10.16 8.44
CA ALA A 195 9.12 9.36 8.30
C ALA A 195 10.00 9.86 7.14
N ARG A 196 9.38 10.19 5.99
CA ARG A 196 10.08 10.75 4.83
C ARG A 196 10.68 12.12 5.10
N GLU A 197 9.99 12.98 5.83
CA GLU A 197 10.50 14.29 6.24
C GLU A 197 11.74 14.14 7.15
N LYS A 198 11.75 13.16 8.05
CA LYS A 198 12.84 12.98 9.03
C LYS A 198 14.09 12.32 8.46
N ALA A 199 13.93 11.34 7.58
CA ALA A 199 15.02 10.46 7.14
C ALA A 199 15.17 10.33 5.63
N GLY A 200 14.40 11.09 4.84
CA GLY A 200 14.48 11.12 3.39
C GLY A 200 13.71 9.96 2.74
N VAL A 201 14.19 9.50 1.59
CA VAL A 201 13.44 8.61 0.69
C VAL A 201 13.09 7.29 1.38
N LEU A 202 11.80 7.04 1.52
CA LEU A 202 11.21 5.73 1.74
C LEU A 202 10.33 5.43 0.52
N ALA A 203 10.95 4.84 -0.50
CA ALA A 203 10.33 4.70 -1.82
C ALA A 203 9.13 3.73 -1.74
N PRO A 204 7.91 4.19 -2.05
CA PRO A 204 6.92 3.25 -2.56
C PRO A 204 7.40 2.89 -3.98
N GLY A 205 7.27 1.66 -4.47
CA GLY A 205 7.45 1.42 -5.91
C GLY A 205 6.62 2.45 -6.69
N GLU A 206 7.30 3.36 -7.39
CA GLU A 206 6.88 4.70 -7.82
C GLU A 206 5.41 4.87 -8.28
N GLN A 207 4.74 5.98 -7.86
CA GLN A 207 3.75 6.73 -8.65
C GLN A 207 3.27 8.04 -7.98
N PRO A 208 3.32 9.21 -8.67
CA PRO A 208 2.92 10.50 -8.11
C PRO A 208 1.39 10.76 -8.10
N ASN A 209 0.63 10.07 -8.95
CA ASN A 209 -0.82 10.25 -9.07
C ASN A 209 -1.57 9.24 -8.19
N SER A 210 -2.55 9.72 -7.43
CA SER A 210 -3.45 8.81 -6.71
C SER A 210 -4.26 7.98 -7.69
N ARG A 211 -4.20 6.67 -7.47
CA ARG A 211 -5.05 5.70 -8.14
C ARG A 211 -6.49 5.88 -7.68
N ALA A 212 -7.45 5.50 -8.54
CA ALA A 212 -8.88 5.63 -8.24
C ALA A 212 -9.25 4.94 -6.90
N GLU A 213 -8.53 3.88 -6.58
CA GLU A 213 -8.68 3.05 -5.38
C GLU A 213 -8.18 3.71 -4.07
N ALA A 214 -7.54 4.88 -4.14
CA ALA A 214 -7.03 5.62 -2.99
C ALA A 214 -7.42 7.13 -3.02
N LEU A 215 -8.31 7.53 -3.92
CA LEU A 215 -8.73 8.94 -4.05
C LEU A 215 -9.45 9.45 -2.80
N GLY A 216 -10.35 8.64 -2.23
CA GLY A 216 -11.13 9.02 -1.05
C GLY A 216 -10.25 9.19 0.18
N ALA A 217 -9.34 8.25 0.41
CA ALA A 217 -8.36 8.33 1.48
C ALA A 217 -7.45 9.56 1.35
N ARG A 218 -6.98 9.87 0.14
CA ARG A 218 -6.14 11.05 -0.07
C ARG A 218 -6.88 12.37 0.13
N ASP A 219 -8.11 12.48 -0.37
CA ASP A 219 -8.90 13.71 -0.21
C ASP A 219 -9.18 13.98 1.27
N HIS A 220 -9.60 12.94 1.99
CA HIS A 220 -9.83 13.02 3.42
C HIS A 220 -8.56 13.40 4.20
N TRP A 221 -7.43 12.74 3.91
CA TRP A 221 -6.15 13.06 4.54
C TRP A 221 -5.74 14.52 4.29
N ALA A 222 -5.94 15.03 3.06
CA ALA A 222 -5.66 16.43 2.74
C ALA A 222 -6.56 17.38 3.54
N ALA A 223 -7.85 17.05 3.71
CA ALA A 223 -8.76 17.83 4.54
C ALA A 223 -8.34 17.84 6.02
N GLU A 224 -7.92 16.69 6.57
CA GLU A 224 -7.40 16.61 7.93
C GLU A 224 -6.12 17.43 8.10
N CYS A 225 -5.21 17.42 7.12
CA CYS A 225 -4.01 18.25 7.11
C CYS A 225 -4.33 19.75 7.02
N ASP A 226 -5.29 20.14 6.19
CA ASP A 226 -5.73 21.54 6.02
C ASP A 226 -6.32 22.10 7.34
N ILE A 227 -7.08 21.27 8.07
CA ILE A 227 -7.71 21.65 9.36
C ILE A 227 -6.73 21.50 10.54
N GLY A 228 -5.79 20.56 10.46
CA GLY A 228 -4.88 20.23 11.56
C GLY A 228 -5.54 19.41 12.68
N ALA A 229 -6.67 18.75 12.41
CA ALA A 229 -7.41 17.95 13.38
C ALA A 229 -8.12 16.75 12.70
N PRO A 230 -8.37 15.65 13.44
CA PRO A 230 -9.03 14.47 12.90
C PRO A 230 -10.50 14.76 12.55
N ILE A 231 -10.93 14.36 11.35
CA ILE A 231 -12.31 14.56 10.89
C ILE A 231 -13.04 13.22 10.89
N LYS A 232 -13.96 13.01 11.84
CA LYS A 232 -14.69 11.73 11.93
C LYS A 232 -15.62 11.47 10.74
N THR A 233 -16.16 12.52 10.14
CA THR A 233 -17.06 12.39 8.98
C THR A 233 -16.24 12.38 7.68
N PRO A 234 -16.43 11.41 6.77
CA PRO A 234 -15.72 11.38 5.49
C PRO A 234 -15.88 12.68 4.69
N SER A 235 -14.81 13.49 4.62
CA SER A 235 -14.65 14.58 3.66
C SER A 235 -14.14 14.05 2.32
N LEU A 236 -15.00 14.09 1.28
CA LEU A 236 -14.77 13.45 -0.02
C LEU A 236 -15.13 14.36 -1.22
N ASP A 237 -15.42 15.64 -0.97
CA ASP A 237 -16.06 16.51 -1.96
C ASP A 237 -15.12 16.85 -3.13
N ARG A 238 -13.80 16.96 -2.90
CA ARG A 238 -12.86 17.23 -3.99
C ARG A 238 -12.72 15.99 -4.88
N ALA A 239 -12.65 14.80 -4.28
CA ALA A 239 -12.62 13.54 -5.01
C ALA A 239 -13.89 13.33 -5.85
N ILE A 240 -15.07 13.57 -5.26
CA ILE A 240 -16.34 13.46 -5.96
C ILE A 240 -16.45 14.46 -7.11
N SER A 241 -16.11 15.73 -6.87
CA SER A 241 -16.10 16.74 -7.93
C SER A 241 -15.17 16.36 -9.09
N ALA A 242 -13.96 15.88 -8.77
CA ALA A 242 -12.99 15.43 -9.77
C ALA A 242 -13.52 14.24 -10.59
N ILE A 243 -14.15 13.25 -9.94
CA ILE A 243 -14.77 12.11 -10.62
C ILE A 243 -15.93 12.56 -11.49
N GLY A 244 -16.87 13.35 -10.95
CA GLY A 244 -18.05 13.84 -11.66
C GLY A 244 -17.70 14.63 -12.92
N SER A 245 -16.67 15.48 -12.85
CA SER A 245 -16.20 16.26 -14.01
C SER A 245 -15.71 15.38 -15.17
N ARG A 246 -15.12 14.21 -14.87
CA ARG A 246 -14.65 13.25 -15.88
C ARG A 246 -15.74 12.27 -16.27
N ALA A 247 -16.57 11.85 -15.33
CA ALA A 247 -17.69 10.95 -15.56
C ALA A 247 -18.66 11.56 -16.57
N GLY A 248 -19.02 12.85 -16.44
CA GLY A 248 -19.91 13.52 -17.39
C GLY A 248 -19.39 13.61 -18.84
N THR A 249 -18.09 13.39 -19.05
CA THR A 249 -17.49 13.30 -20.40
C THR A 249 -17.47 11.88 -20.96
N LEU A 250 -17.56 10.86 -20.10
CA LEU A 250 -17.39 9.45 -20.45
C LEU A 250 -18.69 8.65 -20.37
N PHE A 251 -19.61 9.07 -19.51
CA PHE A 251 -20.87 8.40 -19.20
C PHE A 251 -21.99 9.46 -19.05
N PRO A 252 -23.22 9.19 -19.53
CA PRO A 252 -24.36 10.04 -19.22
C PRO A 252 -24.61 10.07 -17.70
N LEU A 253 -24.83 11.27 -17.14
CA LEU A 253 -25.08 11.46 -15.71
C LEU A 253 -26.54 11.11 -15.37
N GLU A 254 -26.75 10.35 -14.29
CA GLU A 254 -28.10 10.22 -13.71
C GLU A 254 -28.41 11.51 -12.95
N LYS A 255 -29.26 12.37 -13.52
CA LYS A 255 -29.84 13.46 -12.72
C LYS A 255 -30.80 12.80 -11.74
N LEU A 256 -30.50 12.89 -10.43
CA LEU A 256 -31.48 12.64 -9.39
C LEU A 256 -32.71 13.49 -9.72
N SER A 257 -33.82 12.84 -10.07
CA SER A 257 -35.10 13.54 -10.20
C SER A 257 -35.40 14.16 -8.84
N THR A 258 -35.46 15.49 -8.80
CA THR A 258 -35.94 16.27 -7.67
C THR A 258 -37.37 15.86 -7.37
N LEU A 259 -37.55 14.85 -6.52
CA LEU A 259 -38.82 14.53 -5.87
C LEU A 259 -39.23 15.58 -4.83
N ASP A 260 -38.52 16.72 -4.77
CA ASP A 260 -38.84 17.87 -3.92
C ASP A 260 -39.73 18.92 -4.62
N GLU A 261 -40.01 18.80 -5.92
CA GLU A 261 -40.90 19.76 -6.62
C GLU A 261 -42.39 19.37 -6.62
N GLU A 262 -42.74 18.16 -6.18
CA GLU A 262 -44.14 17.70 -6.14
C GLU A 262 -44.84 17.90 -4.79
N PHE A 263 -44.11 18.31 -3.75
CA PHE A 263 -44.66 18.70 -2.44
C PHE A 263 -44.85 20.21 -2.26
N ALA A 264 -44.59 21.00 -3.31
CA ALA A 264 -44.74 22.46 -3.32
C ALA A 264 -45.82 22.97 -4.31
N LYS A 265 -46.85 22.16 -4.56
CA LYS A 265 -48.13 22.58 -5.16
C LYS A 265 -49.29 22.09 -4.30
#